data_AF-A0A381SXY5-F1
#
_entry.id   AF-A0A381SXY5-F1
#
_cell.length_a   1.000
_cell.length_b   1.000
_cell.length_c   1.000
_cell.angle_alpha   90.00
_cell.angle_beta   90.00
_cell.angle_gamma   90.00
#
_symmetry.space_group_name_H-M   'P 1'
#
loop_
_entity.id
_entity.type
_entity.pdbx_description
1 polymer ?
#
loop_
_entity_poly.entity_id
_entity_poly.type
_entity_poly.pdbx_seq_one_letter_code
_entity_poly.pdbx_strand_id
1 'polypeptide(L)'
;MEKNKKEELDKKWNSIVLKALSDEEFKKRLIKDPTNVMLENGLNIPEGCKVGETSTKTAGLQLPPNASDDIKEEVTWWRWRLEMTHDFGKDERKEASEASGGAPLMDTTPEM
;
A
#
# COMPACT_ATOMS: atom_id res chain seq x y z
N MET A 1 24.52 -11.88 -1.72
CA MET A 1 24.84 -11.18 -0.45
C MET A 1 23.79 -10.08 -0.36
N GLU A 2 22.62 -10.29 0.27
CA GLU A 2 21.53 -9.30 0.07
C GLU A 2 20.56 -9.15 1.27
N LYS A 3 20.79 -9.80 2.42
CA LYS A 3 19.83 -9.73 3.55
C LYS A 3 19.63 -8.31 4.07
N ASN A 4 20.71 -7.54 4.20
CA ASN A 4 20.65 -6.21 4.81
C ASN A 4 19.81 -5.20 4.02
N LYS A 5 19.80 -5.27 2.69
CA LYS A 5 19.16 -4.23 1.86
C LYS A 5 17.63 -4.35 1.90
N LYS A 6 17.13 -5.58 1.85
CA LYS A 6 15.71 -5.91 2.08
C LYS A 6 15.25 -5.52 3.47
N GLU A 7 16.06 -5.80 4.50
CA GLU A 7 15.76 -5.43 5.89
C GLU A 7 15.65 -3.92 6.08
N GLU A 8 16.52 -3.13 5.44
CA GLU A 8 16.47 -1.67 5.49
C GLU A 8 15.25 -1.10 4.75
N LEU A 9 14.90 -1.67 3.60
CA LEU A 9 13.66 -1.34 2.88
C LEU A 9 12.42 -1.66 3.74
N ASP A 10 12.40 -2.82 4.40
CA ASP A 10 11.30 -3.25 5.26
C ASP A 10 11.15 -2.35 6.49
N LYS A 11 12.25 -1.98 7.16
CA LYS A 11 12.20 -1.02 8.28
C LYS A 11 11.65 0.34 7.89
N LYS A 12 12.12 0.89 6.75
CA LYS A 12 11.62 2.18 6.23
C LYS A 12 10.16 2.07 5.87
N TRP A 13 9.77 0.97 5.23
CA TRP A 13 8.39 0.70 4.89
C TRP A 13 7.49 0.57 6.11
N ASN A 14 7.91 -0.16 7.14
CA ASN A 14 7.17 -0.32 8.38
C ASN A 14 6.93 1.04 9.05
N SER A 15 7.94 1.92 9.06
CA SER A 15 7.81 3.29 9.57
C SER A 15 6.74 4.10 8.80
N ILE A 16 6.67 3.94 7.47
CA ILE A 16 5.64 4.56 6.62
C ILE A 16 4.25 4.01 6.96
N VAL A 17 4.12 2.69 7.13
CA VAL A 17 2.84 2.06 7.50
C VAL A 17 2.38 2.52 8.87
N LEU A 18 3.26 2.55 9.86
CA LEU A 18 2.92 3.04 11.21
C LEU A 18 2.43 4.50 11.18
N LYS A 19 3.08 5.34 10.35
CA LYS A 19 2.63 6.71 10.11
C LYS A 19 1.26 6.75 9.43
N ALA A 20 1.04 5.92 8.41
CA ALA A 20 -0.26 5.81 7.74
C ALA A 20 -1.37 5.30 8.67
N LEU A 21 -1.06 4.40 9.60
CA LEU A 21 -2.03 3.91 10.58
C LEU A 21 -2.44 5.00 11.57
N SER A 22 -1.55 5.96 11.87
CA SER A 22 -1.82 7.06 12.79
C SER A 22 -2.37 8.32 12.09
N ASP A 23 -2.14 8.46 10.79
CA ASP A 23 -2.48 9.64 9.99
C ASP A 23 -3.36 9.24 8.79
N GLU A 24 -4.66 9.49 8.91
CA GLU A 24 -5.65 9.06 7.91
C GLU A 24 -5.49 9.76 6.56
N GLU A 25 -5.02 11.01 6.54
CA GLU A 25 -4.71 11.74 5.29
C GLU A 25 -3.51 11.10 4.59
N PHE A 26 -2.48 10.74 5.36
CA PHE A 26 -1.32 10.02 4.86
C PHE A 26 -1.72 8.64 4.35
N LYS A 27 -2.61 7.90 5.02
CA LYS A 27 -3.16 6.62 4.53
C LYS A 27 -3.87 6.79 3.19
N LYS A 28 -4.75 7.79 3.05
CA LYS A 28 -5.44 8.08 1.78
C LYS A 28 -4.46 8.40 0.67
N ARG A 29 -3.40 9.17 0.96
CA ARG A 29 -2.30 9.44 0.01
C ARG A 29 -1.52 8.18 -0.34
N LEU A 30 -1.23 7.32 0.65
CA LEU A 30 -0.51 6.07 0.46
C LEU A 30 -1.31 5.08 -0.39
N ILE A 31 -2.64 5.03 -0.25
CA ILE A 31 -3.51 4.18 -1.10
C ILE A 31 -3.59 4.74 -2.52
N LYS A 32 -3.67 6.07 -2.65
CA LYS A 32 -3.81 6.76 -3.94
C LYS A 32 -2.51 6.74 -4.76
N ASP A 33 -1.38 7.02 -4.09
CA ASP A 33 -0.05 7.19 -4.67
C ASP A 33 1.02 6.59 -3.74
N PRO A 34 1.04 5.26 -3.56
CA PRO A 34 1.93 4.60 -2.62
C PRO A 34 3.40 4.89 -2.94
N THR A 35 3.74 4.95 -4.22
CA THR A 35 5.12 5.16 -4.64
C THR A 35 5.64 6.56 -4.31
N ASN A 36 4.80 7.59 -4.47
CA ASN A 36 5.19 8.96 -4.14
C ASN A 36 5.40 9.10 -2.64
N VAL A 37 4.47 8.57 -1.83
CA VAL A 37 4.59 8.57 -0.37
C VAL A 37 5.84 7.82 0.11
N MET A 38 6.15 6.68 -0.51
CA MET A 38 7.36 5.92 -0.20
C MET A 38 8.63 6.73 -0.51
N LEU A 39 8.69 7.38 -1.66
CA LEU A 39 9.81 8.25 -2.05
C LEU A 39 10.01 9.40 -1.07
N GLU A 40 8.94 10.10 -0.70
CA GLU A 40 9.00 11.23 0.24
C GLU A 40 9.50 10.83 1.63
N ASN A 41 9.30 9.57 2.04
CA ASN A 41 9.77 9.05 3.32
C ASN A 41 11.16 8.37 3.23
N GLY A 42 11.89 8.58 2.13
CA GLY A 42 13.28 8.13 1.99
C GLY A 42 13.44 6.69 1.47
N LEU A 43 12.35 6.11 0.96
CA LEU A 43 12.39 4.85 0.22
C LEU A 43 12.73 5.16 -1.23
N ASN A 44 14.00 4.94 -1.59
CA ASN A 44 14.49 5.24 -2.93
C ASN A 44 14.18 4.09 -3.88
N ILE A 45 13.77 4.45 -5.09
CA ILE A 45 13.61 3.50 -6.18
C ILE A 45 15.01 2.98 -6.56
N PRO A 46 15.17 1.67 -6.80
CA PRO A 46 16.44 1.14 -7.27
C PRO A 46 16.91 1.79 -8.57
N GLU A 47 18.24 1.90 -8.74
CA GLU A 47 18.86 2.68 -9.81
C GLU A 47 18.45 2.18 -11.20
N GLY A 48 18.05 3.10 -12.07
CA GLY A 48 17.59 2.80 -13.43
C GLY A 48 16.14 2.29 -13.53
N CYS A 49 15.44 2.11 -12.41
CA CYS A 49 14.01 1.82 -12.41
C CYS A 49 13.16 3.08 -12.53
N LYS A 50 12.10 2.98 -13.35
CA LYS A 50 11.10 4.03 -13.49
C LYS A 50 9.82 3.63 -12.77
N VAL A 51 9.29 4.54 -11.98
CA VAL A 51 7.94 4.46 -11.43
C VAL A 51 6.97 4.91 -12.51
N GLY A 52 5.95 4.08 -12.76
CA GLY A 52 4.91 4.40 -13.71
C GLY A 52 3.62 3.68 -13.39
N GLU A 53 2.55 4.09 -14.05
CA GLU A 53 1.28 3.37 -14.00
C GLU A 53 1.40 2.09 -14.82
N THR A 54 1.06 0.96 -14.22
CA THR A 54 0.95 -0.32 -14.91
C THR A 54 -0.38 -0.43 -15.65
N SER A 55 -0.52 -1.40 -16.56
CA SER A 55 -1.80 -1.67 -17.25
C SER A 55 -2.99 -1.84 -16.33
N THR A 56 -2.76 -2.19 -15.06
CA THR A 56 -3.80 -2.38 -14.05
C THR A 56 -4.22 -1.07 -13.35
N LYS A 57 -3.77 0.10 -13.84
CA LYS A 57 -3.92 1.44 -13.20
C LYS A 57 -3.36 1.51 -11.78
N THR A 58 -2.52 0.56 -11.39
CA THR A 58 -1.75 0.60 -10.16
C THR A 58 -0.35 1.11 -10.41
N ALA A 59 0.18 1.84 -9.45
CA ALA A 59 1.58 2.23 -9.45
C ALA A 59 2.45 0.98 -9.44
N GLY A 60 3.41 0.91 -10.35
CA GLY A 60 4.36 -0.19 -10.44
C GLY A 60 5.72 0.27 -10.93
N LEU A 61 6.66 -0.67 -10.90
CA LEU A 61 8.04 -0.38 -11.19
C LEU A 61 8.50 -1.12 -12.44
N GLN A 62 9.09 -0.35 -13.37
CA GLN A 62 9.63 -0.86 -14.62
C GLN A 62 11.12 -1.16 -14.46
N LEU A 63 11.46 -2.43 -14.65
CA LEU A 63 12.83 -2.95 -14.63
C LEU A 63 13.61 -2.46 -15.85
N PRO A 64 14.84 -1.93 -15.71
CA PRO A 64 15.70 -1.70 -16.85
C PRO A 64 16.22 -3.04 -17.42
N PRO A 65 16.45 -3.13 -18.74
CA PRO A 65 16.90 -4.36 -19.40
C PRO A 65 18.30 -4.84 -18.98
N ASN A 66 19.10 -3.98 -18.34
CA ASN A 66 20.43 -4.29 -17.78
C ASN A 66 20.42 -4.41 -16.24
N ALA A 67 19.27 -4.64 -15.61
CA ALA A 67 19.20 -4.79 -14.16
C ALA A 67 20.02 -6.02 -13.69
N SER A 68 20.93 -5.81 -12.74
CA SER A 68 21.58 -6.87 -11.97
C SER A 68 20.57 -7.57 -11.05
N ASP A 69 20.90 -8.77 -10.57
CA ASP A 69 20.00 -9.56 -9.71
C ASP A 69 19.61 -8.83 -8.41
N ASP A 70 20.53 -8.07 -7.79
CA ASP A 70 20.24 -7.17 -6.65
C ASP A 70 19.09 -6.18 -6.97
N ILE A 71 19.16 -5.51 -8.13
CA ILE A 71 18.12 -4.59 -8.59
C ILE A 71 16.81 -5.33 -8.86
N LYS A 72 16.86 -6.52 -9.46
CA LYS A 72 15.64 -7.32 -9.70
C LYS A 72 14.95 -7.70 -8.38
N GLU A 73 15.72 -8.05 -7.35
CA GLU A 73 15.19 -8.35 -6.03
C GLU A 73 14.54 -7.15 -5.37
N GLU A 74 15.22 -5.99 -5.39
CA GLU A 74 14.68 -4.73 -4.87
C GLU A 74 13.36 -4.36 -5.57
N VAL A 75 13.33 -4.47 -6.90
CA VAL A 75 12.13 -4.16 -7.70
C VAL A 75 11.00 -5.14 -7.45
N THR A 76 11.33 -6.41 -7.26
CA THR A 76 10.33 -7.43 -6.89
C THR A 76 9.72 -7.12 -5.53
N TRP A 77 10.55 -6.72 -4.55
CA TRP A 77 10.07 -6.27 -3.25
C TRP A 77 9.16 -5.04 -3.39
N TRP A 78 9.56 -4.04 -4.18
CA TRP A 78 8.74 -2.85 -4.45
C TRP A 78 7.38 -3.23 -5.09
N ARG A 79 7.37 -4.09 -6.11
CA ARG A 79 6.14 -4.57 -6.76
C ARG A 79 5.19 -5.24 -5.79
N TRP A 80 5.69 -6.18 -5.00
CA TRP A 80 4.90 -6.86 -3.96
C TRP A 80 4.34 -5.87 -2.92
N ARG A 81 5.14 -4.88 -2.52
CA ARG A 81 4.71 -3.90 -1.51
C ARG A 81 3.66 -2.93 -2.05
N LEU A 82 3.81 -2.46 -3.28
CA LEU A 82 2.82 -1.60 -3.95
C LEU A 82 1.48 -2.34 -4.12
N GLU A 83 1.52 -3.62 -4.49
CA GLU A 83 0.33 -4.47 -4.56
C GLU A 83 -0.36 -4.61 -3.19
N MET A 84 0.40 -4.91 -2.14
CA MET A 84 -0.14 -5.04 -0.78
C MET A 84 -0.73 -3.74 -0.24
N THR A 85 -0.16 -2.59 -0.62
CA THR A 85 -0.64 -1.26 -0.20
C THR A 85 -1.92 -0.87 -0.93
N HIS A 86 -2.03 -1.26 -2.20
CA HIS A 86 -3.25 -1.09 -2.96
C HIS A 86 -4.38 -2.00 -2.42
N ASP A 87 -4.06 -3.23 -2.02
CA ASP A 87 -5.02 -4.15 -1.39
C ASP A 87 -5.49 -3.63 -0.02
N PHE A 88 -4.59 -3.03 0.77
CA PHE A 88 -4.93 -2.38 2.04
C PHE A 88 -6.01 -1.30 1.92
N GLY A 89 -6.04 -0.55 0.81
CA GLY A 89 -7.12 0.41 0.54
C GLY A 89 -8.42 -0.21 0.03
N LYS A 90 -8.38 -1.47 -0.43
CA LYS A 90 -9.52 -2.19 -0.99
C LYS A 90 -10.34 -2.89 0.10
N ASP A 91 -9.70 -3.33 1.18
CA ASP A 91 -10.37 -3.95 2.34
C ASP A 91 -11.33 -2.95 3.03
N GLU A 92 -10.91 -1.68 3.16
CA GLU A 92 -11.70 -0.62 3.79
C GLU A 92 -12.98 -0.24 2.98
N ARG A 93 -12.99 -0.53 1.67
CA ARG A 93 -14.16 -0.28 0.80
C ARG A 93 -15.25 -1.34 0.97
N LYS A 94 -14.93 -2.49 1.56
CA LYS A 94 -15.89 -3.58 1.79
C LYS A 94 -16.62 -3.39 3.12
N GLU A 95 -15.94 -2.95 4.16
CA GLU A 95 -16.56 -2.75 5.50
C GLU A 95 -17.52 -1.54 5.55
N ALA A 96 -17.27 -0.49 4.77
CA ALA A 96 -18.19 0.66 4.70
C ALA A 96 -19.52 0.37 3.96
N SER A 97 -19.61 -0.75 3.22
CA SER A 97 -20.83 -1.12 2.49
C SER A 97 -21.76 -2.04 3.29
N GLU A 98 -21.34 -2.54 4.46
CA GLU A 98 -22.15 -3.41 5.32
C GLU A 98 -22.67 -2.71 6.60
N ALA A 99 -22.45 -1.39 6.74
CA ALA A 99 -22.97 -0.59 7.86
C ALA A 99 -24.22 0.25 7.50
N SER A 100 -24.79 0.08 6.30
CA SER A 100 -26.11 0.63 5.92
C SER A 100 -27.07 -0.52 5.56
N GLY A 101 -27.29 -1.40 6.53
CA GLY A 101 -28.24 -2.50 6.45
C GLY A 101 -29.14 -2.52 7.66
N GLY A 102 -29.93 -1.45 7.84
CA GLY A 102 -31.14 -1.38 8.64
C GLY A 102 -31.16 -2.11 9.98
N ALA A 103 -30.88 -1.40 11.07
CA ALA A 103 -31.43 -1.82 12.36
C ALA A 103 -32.96 -1.89 12.23
N PRO A 104 -33.62 -3.04 12.44
CA PRO A 104 -35.05 -3.03 12.65
C PRO A 104 -35.26 -2.42 14.04
N LEU A 105 -35.59 -1.13 14.08
CA LEU A 105 -36.33 -0.55 15.19
C LEU A 105 -37.71 -1.22 15.14
N MET A 106 -37.81 -2.43 15.71
CA MET A 106 -39.12 -2.94 16.10
C MET A 106 -39.48 -2.20 17.38
N ASP A 107 -40.35 -1.23 17.13
CA ASP A 107 -41.02 -0.37 18.06
C ASP A 107 -41.68 -1.16 19.18
N THR A 108 -41.68 -0.54 20.34
CA THR A 108 -42.38 -0.94 21.55
C THR A 108 -43.82 -1.38 21.29
N THR A 109 -44.21 -2.55 21.78
CA THR A 109 -45.59 -2.73 22.29
C THR A 109 -45.56 -3.75 23.43
N PRO A 110 -45.87 -3.34 24.67
CA PRO A 110 -46.00 -4.23 25.81
C PRO A 110 -47.43 -4.82 25.92
N GLU A 111 -47.50 -5.97 26.58
CA GLU A 111 -48.60 -6.42 27.48
C GLU A 111 -50.01 -6.73 26.91
N MET A 112 -50.36 -8.02 26.85
CA MET A 112 -51.29 -8.74 27.77
C MET A 112 -51.51 -10.18 27.31
#